data_AF-F4SCL9-F1
#
_entry.id   AF-F4SCL9-F1
#
_cell.length_a   1.000
_cell.length_b   1.000
_cell.length_c   1.000
_cell.angle_alpha   90.00
_cell.angle_beta   90.00
_cell.angle_gamma   90.00
#
_symmetry.space_group_name_H-M   'P 1'
#
loop_
_entity.id
_entity.type
_entity.pdbx_description
1 polymer ?
#
loop_
_entity_poly.entity_id
_entity_poly.type
_entity_poly.pdbx_seq_one_letter_code
_entity_poly.pdbx_strand_id
1 'polypeptide(L)'
;MKDKSIVHHVQKFYPGRVQDVVEAKCIVTSQEPPRGTAPQGSYYSSRDITTDFFSEENNTTREIALQTSMPFLYELINAKILSSIDQGDETEIKNNDPVKTTNDQPSDPNEDLPPTDDDGDLPEGVTMTKPKTHREMKLLQSTAVSLVDIVDIP
;
A
#
# COMPACT_ATOMS: atom_id res chain seq x y z
N MET A 1 39.50 -4.56 1.89
CA MET A 1 39.51 -5.96 2.37
C MET A 1 38.26 -6.14 3.22
N LYS A 2 37.33 -7.02 2.82
CA LYS A 2 36.06 -7.22 3.53
C LYS A 2 36.33 -8.09 4.77
N ASP A 3 35.93 -7.61 5.94
CA ASP A 3 36.21 -8.22 7.24
C ASP A 3 35.64 -9.64 7.33
N LYS A 4 36.51 -10.62 7.07
CA LYS A 4 36.24 -12.06 7.26
C LYS A 4 35.87 -12.40 8.72
N SER A 5 36.10 -11.47 9.65
CA SER A 5 35.82 -11.59 11.09
C SER A 5 34.32 -11.70 11.40
N ILE A 6 33.48 -10.87 10.74
CA ILE A 6 32.03 -10.86 10.99
C ILE A 6 31.37 -12.12 10.44
N VAL A 7 31.75 -12.53 9.23
CA VAL A 7 31.21 -13.73 8.56
C VAL A 7 31.53 -14.99 9.38
N HIS A 8 32.74 -15.10 9.92
CA HIS A 8 33.16 -16.26 10.72
C HIS A 8 32.48 -16.30 12.11
N HIS A 9 32.09 -15.15 12.66
CA HIS A 9 31.36 -15.08 13.92
C HIS A 9 29.90 -15.54 13.75
N VAL A 10 29.22 -15.10 12.69
CA VAL A 10 27.82 -15.51 12.42
C VAL A 10 27.73 -17.02 12.15
N GLN A 11 28.67 -17.58 11.39
CA GLN A 11 28.74 -19.02 11.09
C GLN A 11 28.93 -19.89 12.35
N LYS A 12 29.73 -19.41 13.31
CA LYS A 12 30.06 -20.16 14.53
C LYS A 12 28.92 -20.18 15.55
N PHE A 13 28.10 -19.13 15.62
CA PHE A 13 27.04 -18.99 16.62
C PHE A 13 25.64 -19.29 16.10
N TYR A 14 25.43 -19.31 14.77
CA TYR A 14 24.15 -19.66 14.16
C TYR A 14 24.33 -20.44 12.84
N PRO A 15 24.84 -21.68 12.90
CA PRO A 15 25.12 -22.48 11.71
C PRO A 15 23.86 -22.76 10.84
N GLY A 16 22.65 -22.70 11.42
CA GLY A 16 21.39 -22.85 10.69
C GLY A 16 20.96 -21.59 9.92
N ARG A 17 21.32 -20.39 10.38
CA ARG A 17 20.72 -19.14 9.88
C ARG A 17 21.04 -18.85 8.41
N VAL A 18 22.19 -19.33 7.91
CA VAL A 18 22.55 -19.18 6.49
C VAL A 18 21.86 -20.24 5.64
N GLN A 19 21.70 -21.47 6.16
CA GLN A 19 20.98 -22.55 5.49
C GLN A 19 19.49 -22.21 5.34
N ASP A 20 18.88 -21.66 6.40
CA ASP A 20 17.47 -21.28 6.43
C ASP A 20 17.14 -20.20 5.39
N VAL A 21 18.04 -19.23 5.18
CA VAL A 21 17.84 -18.16 4.18
C VAL A 21 17.98 -18.70 2.76
N VAL A 22 18.93 -19.59 2.49
CA VAL A 22 19.07 -20.21 1.17
C VAL A 22 17.84 -21.05 0.84
N GLU A 23 17.38 -21.86 1.79
CA GLU A 23 16.18 -22.68 1.65
C GLU A 23 14.92 -21.83 1.43
N ALA A 24 14.68 -20.81 2.28
CA ALA A 24 13.54 -19.90 2.12
C ALA A 24 13.53 -19.22 0.74
N LYS A 25 14.70 -18.79 0.24
CA LYS A 25 14.80 -18.23 -1.10
C LYS A 25 14.40 -19.24 -2.17
N CYS A 26 14.88 -20.48 -2.09
CA CYS A 26 14.53 -21.53 -3.04
C CYS A 26 13.02 -21.78 -3.05
N ILE A 27 12.39 -21.91 -1.87
CA ILE A 27 10.94 -22.12 -1.75
C ILE A 27 10.17 -20.96 -2.40
N VAL A 28 10.49 -19.72 -2.04
CA VAL A 28 9.85 -18.52 -2.58
C VAL A 28 9.95 -18.47 -4.11
N THR A 29 11.13 -18.73 -4.67
CA THR A 29 11.32 -18.69 -6.13
C THR A 29 10.64 -19.83 -6.87
N SER A 30 10.30 -20.92 -6.17
CA SER A 30 9.66 -22.10 -6.76
C SER A 30 8.13 -22.04 -6.72
N GLN A 31 7.55 -21.25 -5.82
CA GLN A 31 6.10 -21.13 -5.68
C GLN A 31 5.56 -20.09 -6.66
N GLU A 32 4.71 -20.54 -7.57
CA GLU A 32 3.99 -19.68 -8.50
C GLU A 32 2.56 -20.22 -8.69
N PRO A 33 1.57 -19.34 -8.92
CA PRO A 33 0.22 -19.78 -9.23
C PRO A 33 0.15 -20.43 -10.64
N PRO A 34 -0.88 -21.24 -10.92
CA PRO A 34 -1.12 -21.82 -12.24
C PRO A 34 -1.07 -20.78 -13.37
N ARG A 35 -0.25 -21.07 -14.39
CA ARG A 35 -0.07 -20.17 -15.53
C ARG A 35 -1.27 -20.23 -16.48
N GLY A 36 -1.61 -19.07 -17.06
CA GLY A 36 -2.63 -18.95 -18.10
C GLY A 36 -3.96 -18.36 -17.61
N THR A 37 -4.97 -18.44 -18.46
CA THR A 37 -6.31 -17.88 -18.21
C THR A 37 -7.13 -18.82 -17.34
N ALA A 38 -7.88 -18.28 -16.39
CA ALA A 38 -8.85 -19.03 -15.61
C ALA A 38 -9.92 -19.69 -16.51
N PRO A 39 -10.47 -20.86 -16.12
CA PRO A 39 -10.24 -21.56 -14.84
C PRO A 39 -8.96 -22.43 -14.79
N GLN A 40 -8.28 -22.65 -15.91
CA GLN A 40 -7.09 -23.51 -15.96
C GLN A 40 -5.83 -22.82 -15.43
N GLY A 41 -5.78 -21.50 -15.46
CA GLY A 41 -4.74 -20.67 -14.86
C GLY A 41 -5.31 -19.64 -13.87
N SER A 42 -4.47 -18.72 -13.42
CA SER A 42 -4.82 -17.76 -12.35
C SER A 42 -5.17 -16.35 -12.80
N TYR A 43 -5.11 -16.06 -14.11
CA TYR A 43 -5.41 -14.73 -14.63
C TYR A 43 -6.81 -14.64 -15.25
N TYR A 44 -7.48 -13.52 -15.04
CA TYR A 44 -8.77 -13.19 -15.63
C TYR A 44 -8.62 -12.00 -16.56
N SER A 45 -9.21 -12.09 -17.75
CA SER A 45 -9.24 -10.98 -18.71
C SER A 45 -10.40 -10.05 -18.36
N SER A 46 -10.19 -8.73 -18.43
CA SER A 46 -11.22 -7.74 -18.10
C SER A 46 -12.46 -7.81 -19.00
N ARG A 47 -12.34 -8.45 -20.16
CA ARG A 47 -13.46 -8.70 -21.07
C ARG A 47 -14.38 -9.82 -20.58
N ASP A 48 -13.86 -10.70 -19.72
CA ASP A 48 -14.52 -11.93 -19.27
C ASP A 48 -14.91 -11.86 -17.79
N ILE A 49 -14.60 -10.76 -17.11
CA ILE A 49 -14.98 -10.51 -15.72
C ILE A 49 -16.47 -10.12 -15.67
N THR A 50 -17.23 -10.85 -14.89
CA THR A 50 -18.65 -10.65 -14.60
C THR A 50 -18.85 -9.95 -13.24
N THR A 51 -20.06 -9.44 -12.96
CA THR A 51 -20.33 -8.67 -11.73
C THR A 51 -20.17 -9.49 -10.45
N ASP A 52 -20.46 -10.79 -10.53
CA ASP A 52 -20.26 -11.77 -9.45
C ASP A 52 -18.79 -12.07 -9.19
N PHE A 53 -17.85 -11.64 -10.04
CA PHE A 53 -16.43 -11.79 -9.78
C PHE A 53 -16.03 -11.20 -8.42
N PHE A 54 -16.61 -10.07 -8.03
CA PHE A 54 -16.33 -9.42 -6.74
C PHE A 54 -17.25 -9.89 -5.61
N SER A 55 -18.07 -10.93 -5.83
CA SER A 55 -18.83 -11.55 -4.75
C SER A 55 -17.88 -12.13 -3.71
N GLU A 56 -18.30 -12.12 -2.45
CA GLU A 56 -17.52 -12.65 -1.33
C GLU A 56 -17.19 -14.13 -1.53
N GLU A 57 -18.16 -14.92 -2.01
CA GLU A 57 -17.99 -16.34 -2.32
C GLU A 57 -16.93 -16.59 -3.39
N ASN A 58 -17.01 -15.87 -4.51
CA ASN A 58 -16.05 -16.01 -5.61
C ASN A 58 -14.67 -15.49 -5.21
N ASN A 59 -14.60 -14.44 -4.40
CA ASN A 59 -13.35 -13.93 -3.88
C ASN A 59 -12.67 -14.95 -2.95
N THR A 60 -13.42 -15.53 -2.01
CA THR A 60 -12.95 -16.57 -1.09
C THR A 60 -12.43 -17.78 -1.86
N THR A 61 -13.17 -18.21 -2.89
CA THR A 61 -12.75 -19.33 -3.75
C THR A 61 -11.41 -19.06 -4.43
N ARG A 62 -11.22 -17.85 -4.99
CA ARG A 62 -9.95 -17.46 -5.61
C ARG A 62 -8.81 -17.34 -4.61
N GLU A 63 -9.09 -16.81 -3.42
CA GLU A 63 -8.11 -16.69 -2.35
C GLU A 63 -7.62 -18.06 -1.88
N ILE A 64 -8.54 -19.01 -1.65
CA ILE A 64 -8.19 -20.39 -1.28
C ILE A 64 -7.35 -21.05 -2.39
N ALA A 65 -7.72 -20.86 -3.66
CA ALA A 65 -6.94 -21.40 -4.78
C ALA A 65 -5.52 -20.81 -4.82
N LEU A 66 -5.37 -19.50 -4.59
CA LEU A 66 -4.09 -18.82 -4.54
C LEU A 66 -3.24 -19.32 -3.36
N GLN A 67 -3.79 -19.35 -2.15
CA GLN A 67 -3.13 -19.85 -0.94
C GLN A 67 -2.67 -21.31 -1.12
N THR A 68 -3.50 -22.16 -1.72
CA THR A 68 -3.17 -23.57 -1.97
C THR A 68 -2.03 -23.71 -2.97
N SER A 69 -1.97 -22.86 -4.00
CA SER A 69 -0.92 -22.92 -5.03
C SER A 69 0.45 -22.44 -4.55
N MET A 70 0.48 -21.49 -3.61
CA MET A 70 1.72 -20.84 -3.15
C MET A 70 1.68 -20.51 -1.65
N PRO A 71 1.56 -21.52 -0.76
CA PRO A 71 1.26 -21.30 0.66
C PRO A 71 2.35 -20.51 1.40
N PHE A 72 3.63 -20.83 1.16
CA PHE A 72 4.75 -20.15 1.81
C PHE A 72 4.84 -18.70 1.34
N LEU A 73 4.73 -18.47 0.03
CA LEU A 73 4.81 -17.14 -0.54
C LEU A 73 3.61 -16.27 -0.15
N TYR A 74 2.40 -16.85 -0.14
CA TYR A 74 1.18 -16.17 0.30
C TYR A 74 1.30 -15.71 1.76
N GLU A 75 1.69 -16.60 2.67
CA GLU A 75 1.91 -16.26 4.08
C GLU A 75 3.02 -15.21 4.25
N LEU A 76 4.13 -15.35 3.52
CA LEU A 76 5.23 -14.40 3.57
C LEU A 76 4.81 -12.98 3.17
N ILE A 77 4.03 -12.86 2.09
CA ILE A 77 3.51 -11.56 1.63
C ILE A 77 2.54 -10.98 2.67
N ASN A 78 1.61 -11.79 3.19
CA ASN A 78 0.66 -11.35 4.22
C ASN A 78 1.37 -10.85 5.49
N ALA A 79 2.35 -11.61 5.99
CA ALA A 79 3.16 -11.20 7.12
C ALA A 79 3.90 -9.88 6.86
N LYS A 80 4.42 -9.68 5.64
CA LYS A 80 5.09 -8.43 5.26
C LYS A 80 4.14 -7.24 5.25
N ILE A 81 2.93 -7.42 4.71
CA ILE A 81 1.91 -6.37 4.68
C ILE A 81 1.46 -6.02 6.10
N LEU A 82 1.09 -7.02 6.91
CA LEU A 82 0.62 -6.82 8.28
C LEU A 82 1.70 -6.15 9.16
N SER A 83 2.95 -6.58 9.07
CA SER A 83 4.06 -5.96 9.80
C SER A 83 4.28 -4.48 9.47
N SER A 84 3.86 -4.04 8.29
CA SER A 84 3.99 -2.64 7.87
C SER A 84 2.84 -1.78 8.40
N ILE A 85 1.70 -2.39 8.71
CA ILE A 85 0.51 -1.73 9.29
C ILE A 85 0.71 -1.55 10.79
N ASP A 86 1.22 -2.58 11.48
CA ASP A 86 1.42 -2.55 12.95
C ASP A 86 2.49 -1.52 13.40
N GLN A 87 3.40 -1.11 12.51
CA GLN A 87 4.41 -0.08 12.81
C GLN A 87 3.86 1.37 12.80
N GLY A 88 2.57 1.55 12.49
CA GLY A 88 1.92 2.86 12.39
C GLY A 88 1.39 3.46 13.70
N ASP A 89 1.26 2.66 14.78
CA ASP A 89 0.52 3.07 15.99
C ASP A 89 1.36 3.15 17.29
N GLU A 90 2.67 2.94 17.23
CA GLU A 90 3.55 3.04 18.41
C GLU A 90 4.55 4.20 18.30
N THR A 91 4.07 5.43 18.35
CA THR A 91 4.90 6.60 18.71
C THR A 91 4.55 7.10 20.11
N GLU A 92 4.95 6.37 21.15
CA GLU A 92 5.32 6.98 22.43
C GLU A 92 6.85 6.97 22.56
N ILE A 93 7.48 7.95 21.92
CA ILE A 93 8.90 8.23 22.10
C ILE A 93 9.09 8.75 23.53
N LYS A 94 9.70 7.92 24.38
CA LYS A 94 10.21 8.35 25.68
C LYS A 94 11.33 9.36 25.45
N ASN A 95 11.02 10.62 25.76
CA ASN A 95 11.95 11.74 25.77
C ASN A 95 13.22 11.41 26.56
N ASN A 96 14.36 11.47 25.88
CA ASN A 96 15.67 11.73 26.48
C ASN A 96 16.53 12.43 25.43
N ASP A 97 16.34 13.75 25.34
CA ASP A 97 17.32 14.68 24.80
C ASP A 97 18.16 15.19 25.99
N PRO A 98 19.47 15.52 25.82
CA PRO A 98 19.74 16.81 25.17
C PRO A 98 21.07 16.98 24.40
N VAL A 99 21.04 18.06 23.59
CA VAL A 99 22.13 18.93 23.06
C VAL A 99 22.55 18.66 21.60
N LYS A 100 21.97 19.39 20.63
CA LYS A 100 22.36 20.71 20.04
C LYS A 100 23.45 20.56 18.96
N THR A 101 23.23 20.99 17.71
CA THR A 101 23.70 22.30 17.18
C THR A 101 23.18 22.51 15.75
N THR A 102 22.17 23.39 15.63
CA THR A 102 22.10 24.64 14.83
C THR A 102 22.20 24.54 13.31
N ASN A 103 21.16 25.01 12.62
CA ASN A 103 21.22 26.30 11.91
C ASN A 103 19.87 26.59 11.24
N ASP A 104 19.15 27.54 11.84
CA ASP A 104 18.52 28.72 11.22
C ASP A 104 17.99 28.59 9.79
N GLN A 105 16.67 28.51 9.70
CA GLN A 105 15.91 29.05 8.56
C GLN A 105 15.92 30.59 8.66
N PRO A 106 15.94 31.30 7.52
CA PRO A 106 14.85 32.25 7.33
C PRO A 106 14.21 32.16 5.95
N SER A 107 12.99 32.66 5.93
CA SER A 107 11.94 32.61 4.92
C SER A 107 12.26 33.28 3.57
N ASP A 108 11.52 32.80 2.58
CA ASP A 108 11.17 33.33 1.24
C ASP A 108 11.04 34.88 1.16
N PRO A 109 11.42 35.55 0.06
CA PRO A 109 10.47 35.77 -1.03
C PRO A 109 11.11 35.84 -2.44
N ASN A 110 10.43 35.38 -3.49
CA ASN A 110 10.04 36.23 -4.64
C ASN A 110 9.47 35.39 -5.80
N GLU A 111 8.23 35.75 -6.14
CA GLU A 111 7.49 35.39 -7.34
C GLU A 111 8.25 35.80 -8.61
N ASP A 112 8.19 34.96 -9.64
CA ASP A 112 8.26 35.44 -11.03
C ASP A 112 7.47 34.48 -11.94
N LEU A 113 6.21 34.85 -12.18
CA LEU A 113 5.34 34.23 -13.18
C LEU A 113 5.52 34.99 -14.51
N PRO A 114 5.74 34.32 -15.65
CA PRO A 114 5.55 34.97 -16.95
C PRO A 114 4.05 35.04 -17.29
N PRO A 115 3.57 36.13 -17.94
CA PRO A 115 2.18 36.29 -18.31
C PRO A 115 1.87 35.45 -19.56
N THR A 116 0.77 34.72 -19.53
CA THR A 116 0.12 34.25 -20.76
C THR A 116 -1.30 34.76 -20.76
N ASP A 117 -1.50 35.85 -21.50
CA ASP A 117 -2.79 36.27 -22.01
C ASP A 117 -3.26 35.20 -23.01
N ASP A 118 -4.26 34.41 -22.63
CA ASP A 118 -5.03 33.59 -23.58
C ASP A 118 -6.50 33.67 -23.17
N ASP A 119 -7.22 34.55 -23.89
CA ASP A 119 -8.67 34.72 -23.81
C ASP A 119 -9.37 33.48 -24.39
N GLY A 120 -9.63 32.49 -23.53
CA GLY A 120 -10.44 31.32 -23.83
C GLY A 120 -11.73 31.31 -23.02
N ASP A 121 -12.76 31.98 -23.54
CA ASP A 121 -14.16 31.89 -23.10
C ASP A 121 -14.64 30.43 -23.16
N LEU A 122 -14.76 29.79 -21.99
CA LEU A 122 -15.37 28.46 -21.82
C LEU A 122 -16.32 28.47 -20.62
N PRO A 123 -17.54 27.91 -20.78
CA PRO A 123 -18.67 28.17 -19.88
C PRO A 123 -18.52 27.55 -18.49
N GLU A 124 -19.09 28.25 -17.52
CA GLU A 124 -19.23 27.89 -16.11
C GLU A 124 -19.78 26.46 -15.91
N GLY A 125 -19.04 25.63 -15.18
CA GLY A 125 -19.48 24.26 -14.87
C GLY A 125 -18.51 23.40 -14.08
N VAL A 126 -18.29 23.76 -12.81
CA VAL A 126 -17.73 22.92 -11.72
C VAL A 126 -16.28 22.44 -11.87
N THR A 127 -15.33 23.22 -11.35
CA THR A 127 -13.99 22.71 -11.00
C THR A 127 -14.07 21.89 -9.70
N MET A 128 -13.79 20.59 -9.77
CA MET A 128 -13.62 19.76 -8.57
C MET A 128 -12.27 20.09 -7.90
N THR A 129 -12.25 21.08 -7.01
CA THR A 129 -11.09 21.32 -6.15
C THR A 129 -11.04 20.24 -5.08
N LYS A 130 -9.96 19.45 -5.06
CA LYS A 130 -9.71 18.48 -3.99
C LYS A 130 -9.64 19.22 -2.65
N PRO A 131 -10.32 18.73 -1.60
CA PRO A 131 -10.32 19.39 -0.29
C PRO A 131 -8.89 19.43 0.25
N LYS A 132 -8.41 20.63 0.59
CA LYS A 132 -7.05 20.85 1.08
C LYS A 132 -6.99 20.81 2.60
N THR A 133 -8.15 20.73 3.28
CA THR A 133 -8.22 20.77 4.74
C THR A 133 -9.08 19.65 5.32
N HIS A 134 -8.72 19.18 6.53
CA HIS A 134 -9.46 18.15 7.25
C HIS A 134 -10.91 18.53 7.53
N ARG A 135 -11.18 19.84 7.69
CA ARG A 135 -12.52 20.39 7.91
C ARG A 135 -13.44 20.20 6.70
N GLU A 136 -12.92 20.43 5.49
CA GLU A 136 -13.68 20.24 4.25
C GLU A 136 -14.04 18.76 4.03
N MET A 137 -13.12 17.85 4.38
CA MET A 137 -13.32 16.41 4.26
C MET A 137 -14.47 15.92 5.16
N LYS A 138 -14.59 16.44 6.39
CA LYS A 138 -15.69 16.09 7.31
C LYS A 138 -17.05 16.61 6.84
N LEU A 139 -17.10 17.77 6.19
CA LEU A 139 -18.36 18.35 5.73
C LEU A 139 -18.97 17.51 4.59
N LEU A 140 -18.13 17.05 3.64
CA LEU A 140 -18.56 16.16 2.55
C LEU A 140 -19.11 14.83 3.08
N GLN A 141 -18.46 14.24 4.09
CA GLN A 141 -18.95 13.00 4.72
C GLN A 141 -20.30 13.21 5.41
N SER A 142 -20.49 14.35 6.10
CA SER A 142 -21.77 14.69 6.73
C SER A 142 -22.90 14.90 5.71
N THR A 143 -22.62 15.53 4.56
CA THR A 143 -23.63 15.74 3.53
C THR A 143 -24.01 14.44 2.81
N ALA A 144 -23.05 13.56 2.55
CA ALA A 144 -23.31 12.26 1.93
C ALA A 144 -24.19 11.36 2.82
N VAL A 145 -24.05 11.44 4.14
CA VAL A 145 -24.84 10.66 5.10
C VAL A 145 -26.31 11.14 5.15
N SER A 146 -26.61 12.40 4.87
CA SER A 146 -27.99 12.93 4.92
C SER A 146 -28.85 12.58 3.70
N LEU A 147 -28.25 12.14 2.59
CA LEU A 147 -28.99 11.88 1.33
C LEU A 147 -29.59 10.46 1.27
N VAL A 148 -29.34 9.61 2.28
CA VAL A 148 -29.75 8.20 2.27
C VAL A 148 -31.15 7.97 2.89
N ASP A 149 -31.70 8.97 3.59
CA ASP A 149 -32.95 8.81 4.35
C ASP A 149 -34.22 9.40 3.70
N ILE A 150 -34.22 9.70 2.40
CA ILE A 150 -35.43 10.18 1.69
C ILE A 150 -35.59 9.48 0.34
N VAL A 151 -35.88 8.17 0.36
CA VAL A 151 -36.69 7.54 -0.70
C VAL A 151 -37.56 6.47 -0.06
N ASP A 152 -38.69 6.87 0.50
CA ASP A 152 -39.82 5.98 0.73
C ASP A 152 -41.09 6.70 0.25
N ILE A 153 -41.53 6.38 -0.97
CA ILE A 153 -42.82 6.76 -1.57
C ILE A 153 -43.15 5.70 -2.65
N PRO A 154 -44.42 5.27 -2.88
CA PRO A 154 -45.69 5.65 -2.23
C PRO A 154 -46.40 4.53 -1.44
#